data_AF-A0A0D9Z966-F1
#
_entry.id   AF-A0A0D9Z966-F1
#
_cell.length_a   1.000
_cell.length_b   1.000
_cell.length_c   1.000
_cell.angle_alpha   90.00
_cell.angle_beta   90.00
_cell.angle_gamma   90.00
#
_symmetry.space_group_name_H-M   'P 1'
#
loop_
_entity.id
_entity.type
_entity.pdbx_description
1 polymer ?
#
loop_
_entity_poly.entity_id
_entity_poly.type
_entity_poly.pdbx_seq_one_letter_code
_entity_poly.pdbx_strand_id
1 'polypeptide(L)'
;MKLIDALQRLGVSYHFKEEIDNSLESLVSVKFANDDFHAISLQFRLLRQQRCYMPCDAFKEFIDKQGNLNGTLCSDTRALLALYEAAHLGTPNEEILREAQVETTNQLKRIVDCIEKPLSNKVRHALETPSFRRMK
;
A
#
# COMPACT_ATOMS: atom_id res chain seq x y z
N MET A 1 -1.06 -1.68 -12.85
CA MET A 1 -1.04 -1.95 -11.39
C MET A 1 -2.34 -2.57 -10.85
N LYS A 2 -3.52 -1.96 -11.03
CA LYS A 2 -4.79 -2.51 -10.49
C LYS A 2 -5.10 -3.96 -10.93
N LEU A 3 -4.79 -4.31 -12.18
CA LEU A 3 -4.95 -5.68 -12.69
C LEU A 3 -4.01 -6.67 -11.97
N ILE A 4 -2.73 -6.34 -11.84
CA ILE A 4 -1.74 -7.16 -11.11
C ILE A 4 -2.20 -7.38 -9.67
N ASP A 5 -2.67 -6.32 -9.00
CA ASP A 5 -3.20 -6.42 -7.64
C ASP A 5 -4.41 -7.38 -7.56
N ALA A 6 -5.33 -7.29 -8.51
CA ALA A 6 -6.47 -8.19 -8.58
C ALA A 6 -6.04 -9.65 -8.77
N LEU A 7 -5.12 -9.92 -9.70
CA LEU A 7 -4.59 -11.27 -9.94
C LEU A 7 -3.91 -11.85 -8.69
N GLN A 8 -3.11 -11.03 -7.98
CA GLN A 8 -2.44 -11.45 -6.74
C GLN A 8 -3.44 -11.73 -5.62
N ARG A 9 -4.50 -10.92 -5.49
CA ARG A 9 -5.56 -11.10 -4.48
C ARG A 9 -6.49 -12.26 -4.78
N LEU A 10 -6.67 -12.59 -6.07
CA LEU A 10 -7.42 -13.77 -6.52
C LEU A 10 -6.61 -15.07 -6.41
N GLY A 11 -5.32 -14.99 -6.07
CA GLY A 11 -4.46 -16.17 -5.96
C GLY A 11 -4.03 -16.77 -7.30
N VAL A 12 -4.34 -16.13 -8.43
CA VAL A 12 -4.06 -16.66 -9.78
C VAL A 12 -2.84 -16.03 -10.45
N SER A 13 -2.12 -15.14 -9.75
CA SER A 13 -0.96 -14.44 -10.31
C SER A 13 0.19 -15.36 -10.73
N TYR A 14 0.24 -16.60 -10.21
CA TYR A 14 1.31 -17.55 -10.55
C TYR A 14 1.26 -18.01 -12.02
N HIS A 15 0.10 -17.89 -12.68
CA HIS A 15 -0.04 -18.16 -14.12
C HIS A 15 0.56 -17.08 -15.02
N PHE A 16 0.82 -15.89 -14.48
CA PHE A 16 1.23 -14.70 -15.24
C PHE A 16 2.54 -14.12 -14.72
N LYS A 17 3.42 -14.97 -14.17
CA LYS A 17 4.60 -14.52 -13.46
C LYS A 17 5.50 -13.66 -14.34
N GLU A 18 5.78 -14.13 -15.56
CA GLU A 18 6.65 -13.43 -16.51
C GLU A 18 6.06 -12.08 -16.94
N GLU A 19 4.75 -12.04 -17.24
CA GLU A 19 4.06 -10.81 -17.64
C GLU A 19 4.01 -9.79 -16.49
N ILE A 20 3.81 -10.26 -15.26
CA ILE A 20 3.82 -9.42 -14.06
C ILE A 20 5.22 -8.87 -13.81
N ASP A 21 6.26 -9.71 -13.87
CA ASP A 21 7.64 -9.30 -13.62
C ASP A 21 8.09 -8.27 -14.68
N ASN A 22 7.86 -8.55 -15.98
CA ASN A 22 8.14 -7.61 -17.07
C ASN A 22 7.40 -6.27 -16.90
N SER A 23 6.13 -6.32 -16.47
CA SER A 23 5.35 -5.11 -16.22
C SER A 23 5.90 -4.31 -15.04
N LEU A 24 6.37 -4.97 -13.98
CA LEU A 24 6.92 -4.30 -12.79
C LEU A 24 8.30 -3.72 -13.05
N GLU A 25 9.14 -4.39 -13.84
CA GLU A 25 10.44 -3.85 -14.27
C GLU A 25 10.29 -2.53 -15.02
N SER A 26 9.31 -2.43 -15.93
CA SER A 26 9.02 -1.18 -16.64
C SER A 26 8.59 -0.02 -15.72
N LEU A 27 8.06 -0.34 -14.53
CA LEU A 27 7.57 0.66 -13.56
C LEU A 27 8.69 1.22 -12.67
N VAL A 28 9.85 0.56 -12.60
CA VAL A 28 10.99 1.05 -11.79
C VAL A 28 11.53 2.39 -12.32
N SER A 29 11.43 2.61 -13.63
CA SER A 29 11.92 3.83 -14.29
C SER A 29 10.94 5.01 -14.26
N VAL A 30 9.68 4.79 -13.85
CA VAL A 30 8.65 5.82 -13.81
C VAL A 30 8.82 6.64 -12.53
N LYS A 31 9.22 7.91 -12.67
CA LYS A 31 9.29 8.85 -11.54
C LYS A 31 7.90 9.06 -10.95
N PHE A 32 7.85 9.23 -9.63
CA PHE A 32 6.68 9.48 -8.77
C PHE A 32 5.89 10.78 -9.08
N ALA A 33 6.11 11.38 -10.24
CA ALA A 33 5.62 12.71 -10.56
C ALA A 33 4.11 12.67 -10.84
N ASN A 34 3.34 13.23 -9.90
CA ASN A 34 1.91 13.55 -9.98
C ASN A 34 0.91 12.41 -9.70
N ASP A 35 1.32 11.34 -9.02
CA ASP A 35 0.44 10.21 -8.75
C ASP A 35 -0.34 10.33 -7.43
N ASP A 36 -1.61 9.95 -7.50
CA ASP A 36 -2.54 9.73 -6.38
C ASP A 36 -1.87 8.88 -5.28
N PHE A 37 -2.08 9.22 -4.00
CA PHE A 37 -1.53 8.48 -2.86
C PHE A 37 -1.80 6.98 -2.94
N HIS A 38 -2.99 6.59 -3.40
CA HIS A 38 -3.32 5.20 -3.62
C HIS A 38 -2.40 4.53 -4.67
N ALA A 39 -2.08 5.23 -5.75
CA ALA A 39 -1.22 4.71 -6.82
C ALA A 39 0.23 4.54 -6.35
N ILE A 40 0.80 5.53 -5.65
CA ILE A 40 2.16 5.45 -5.09
C ILE A 40 2.26 4.30 -4.08
N SER A 41 1.32 4.18 -3.15
CA SER A 41 1.32 3.08 -2.18
C SER A 41 1.18 1.72 -2.85
N LEU A 42 0.31 1.61 -3.88
CA LEU A 42 0.14 0.38 -4.63
C LEU A 42 1.41 -0.02 -5.38
N GLN A 43 2.06 0.93 -6.06
CA GLN A 43 3.32 0.70 -6.77
C GLN A 43 4.41 0.21 -5.82
N PHE A 44 4.58 0.91 -4.69
CA PHE A 44 5.55 0.54 -3.66
C PHE A 44 5.34 -0.89 -3.19
N ARG A 45 4.09 -1.24 -2.86
CA ARG A 45 3.76 -2.59 -2.41
C ARG A 45 4.10 -3.64 -3.47
N LEU A 46 3.66 -3.44 -4.71
CA LEU A 46 3.87 -4.42 -5.78
C LEU A 46 5.35 -4.63 -6.10
N LEU A 47 6.14 -3.54 -6.15
CA LEU A 47 7.59 -3.62 -6.38
C LEU A 47 8.31 -4.33 -5.23
N ARG A 48 8.03 -3.95 -3.97
CA ARG A 48 8.67 -4.57 -2.81
C ARG A 48 8.32 -6.05 -2.64
N GLN A 49 7.09 -6.46 -3.01
CA GLN A 49 6.69 -7.86 -3.04
C GLN A 49 7.52 -8.70 -4.01
N GLN A 50 7.98 -8.12 -5.13
CA GLN A 50 8.90 -8.77 -6.07
C GLN A 50 10.38 -8.53 -5.77
N ARG A 51 10.71 -7.96 -4.60
CA ARG A 51 12.07 -7.61 -4.20
C ARG A 51 12.73 -6.56 -5.10
N CYS A 52 11.94 -5.79 -5.85
CA CYS A 52 12.40 -4.61 -6.55
C CYS A 52 12.56 -3.45 -5.56
N TYR A 53 13.65 -2.70 -5.67
CA TYR A 53 13.89 -1.55 -4.81
C TYR A 53 13.00 -0.38 -5.22
N MET A 54 12.28 0.19 -4.24
CA MET A 54 11.63 1.50 -4.34
C MET A 54 11.91 2.25 -3.04
N PRO A 55 12.47 3.48 -3.08
CA PRO A 55 12.80 4.23 -1.88
C PRO A 55 11.55 4.63 -1.09
N CYS A 56 11.61 4.55 0.25
CA CYS A 56 10.52 5.00 1.12
C CYS A 56 10.31 6.53 1.11
N ASP A 57 11.27 7.29 0.55
CA ASP A 57 11.17 8.73 0.33
C ASP A 57 9.95 9.14 -0.51
N ALA A 58 9.37 8.22 -1.29
CA ALA A 58 8.10 8.43 -1.98
C ALA A 58 6.93 8.75 -1.03
N PHE A 59 7.06 8.45 0.27
CA PHE A 59 6.05 8.74 1.29
C PHE A 59 6.26 10.06 2.02
N LYS A 60 7.30 10.85 1.69
CA LYS A 60 7.56 12.14 2.36
C LYS A 60 6.39 13.12 2.26
N GLU A 61 5.59 13.05 1.19
CA GLU A 61 4.41 13.89 0.98
C GLU A 61 3.13 13.37 1.67
N PHE A 62 3.17 12.13 2.17
CA PHE A 62 2.07 11.50 2.90
C PHE A 62 2.04 11.95 4.36
N ILE A 63 3.16 12.52 4.83
CA ILE A 63 3.33 13.01 6.19
C ILE A 63 3.48 14.53 6.13
N ASP A 64 2.73 15.25 6.96
CA ASP A 64 2.84 16.69 7.09
C ASP A 64 4.11 17.11 7.87
N LYS A 65 4.35 18.42 7.97
CA LYS A 65 5.52 18.95 8.70
C LYS A 65 5.48 18.67 10.20
N GLN A 66 4.35 18.25 10.74
CA GLN A 66 4.11 17.93 12.14
C GLN A 66 4.19 16.41 12.40
N GLY A 67 4.43 15.59 11.37
CA GLY A 67 4.53 14.14 11.50
C GLY A 67 3.19 13.40 11.40
N ASN A 68 2.10 14.08 11.05
CA ASN A 68 0.78 13.45 10.89
C ASN A 68 0.51 13.05 9.45
N LEU A 69 -0.39 12.09 9.24
CA LEU A 69 -0.87 11.77 7.90
C LEU A 69 -1.54 12.98 7.26
N ASN A 70 -1.27 13.17 5.97
CA ASN A 70 -1.88 14.21 5.16
C ASN A 70 -3.42 14.17 5.25
N GLY A 71 -4.05 15.33 5.43
CA GLY A 71 -5.52 15.43 5.58
C GLY A 71 -6.30 14.86 4.38
N THR A 72 -5.79 14.99 3.16
CA THR A 72 -6.42 14.41 1.96
C THR A 72 -6.26 12.90 1.89
N LEU A 73 -5.20 12.34 2.47
CA LEU A 73 -5.02 10.90 2.63
C LEU A 73 -6.01 10.33 3.67
N CYS A 74 -6.22 11.06 4.77
CA CYS A 74 -7.13 10.65 5.83
C CYS A 74 -8.60 10.57 5.38
N SER A 75 -9.00 11.35 4.37
CA SER A 75 -10.36 11.31 3.81
C SER A 75 -10.56 10.20 2.77
N ASP A 76 -9.49 9.68 2.17
CA ASP A 76 -9.55 8.54 1.24
C ASP A 76 -9.19 7.23 1.94
N THR A 77 -10.22 6.48 2.34
CA THR A 77 -10.06 5.16 2.96
C THR A 77 -9.28 4.17 2.08
N ARG A 78 -9.39 4.25 0.75
CA ARG A 78 -8.67 3.33 -0.15
C ARG A 78 -7.18 3.66 -0.19
N ALA A 79 -6.85 4.95 -0.28
CA ALA A 79 -5.47 5.40 -0.21
C ALA A 79 -4.84 5.08 1.15
N LEU A 80 -5.58 5.30 2.25
CA LEU A 80 -5.15 4.95 3.60
C LEU A 80 -4.88 3.44 3.77
N LEU A 81 -5.78 2.60 3.25
CA LEU A 81 -5.59 1.15 3.24
C LEU A 81 -4.41 0.72 2.36
N ALA A 82 -4.20 1.38 1.22
CA ALA A 82 -3.05 1.10 0.36
C ALA A 82 -1.74 1.45 1.07
N LEU A 83 -1.67 2.61 1.76
CA LEU A 83 -0.51 2.98 2.57
C LEU A 83 -0.29 1.98 3.71
N TYR A 84 -1.35 1.57 4.41
CA TYR A 84 -1.27 0.54 5.45
C TYR A 84 -0.59 -0.73 4.90
N GLU A 85 -1.06 -1.28 3.78
CA GLU A 85 -0.47 -2.50 3.20
C GLU A 85 0.96 -2.29 2.71
N ALA A 86 1.27 -1.11 2.14
CA ALA A 86 2.61 -0.77 1.67
C ALA A 86 3.61 -0.61 2.82
N ALA A 87 3.20 0.06 3.90
CA ALA A 87 4.04 0.36 5.04
C ALA A 87 4.54 -0.93 5.72
N HIS A 88 3.75 -2.01 5.73
CA HIS A 88 4.17 -3.30 6.29
C HIS A 88 5.28 -4.02 5.51
N LEU A 89 5.65 -3.55 4.32
CA LEU A 89 6.79 -4.05 3.55
C LEU A 89 8.09 -3.28 3.84
N GLY A 90 8.05 -2.34 4.79
CA GLY A 90 9.22 -1.60 5.23
C GLY A 90 10.25 -2.45 5.97
N THR A 91 11.50 -2.00 5.90
CA THR A 91 12.64 -2.55 6.63
C THR A 91 12.88 -1.79 7.94
N PRO A 92 13.65 -2.34 8.90
CA PRO A 92 13.92 -1.68 10.18
C PRO A 92 14.56 -0.28 10.07
N ASN A 93 15.23 0.03 8.96
CA ASN A 93 15.91 1.31 8.72
C ASN A 93 14.98 2.35 8.06
N GLU A 94 13.73 2.03 7.77
CA GLU A 94 12.78 2.90 7.07
C GLU A 94 11.74 3.44 8.06
N GLU A 95 12.16 4.42 8.87
CA GLU A 95 11.34 5.00 9.96
C GLU A 95 9.99 5.55 9.48
N ILE A 96 9.95 6.20 8.31
CA ILE A 96 8.71 6.73 7.72
C ILE A 96 7.65 5.64 7.52
N LEU A 97 8.07 4.41 7.20
CA LEU A 97 7.15 3.28 7.02
C LEU A 97 6.68 2.73 8.37
N ARG A 98 7.56 2.73 9.39
CA ARG A 98 7.20 2.34 10.76
C ARG A 98 6.15 3.30 11.33
N GLU A 99 6.32 4.60 11.14
CA GLU A 99 5.35 5.62 11.54
C GLU A 99 4.04 5.49 10.78
N ALA A 100 4.12 5.34 9.45
CA ALA A 100 2.95 5.12 8.61
C ALA A 100 2.16 3.86 9.03
N GLN A 101 2.83 2.76 9.39
CA GLN A 101 2.16 1.56 9.91
C GLN A 101 1.32 1.89 11.15
N VAL A 102 1.90 2.59 12.13
CA VAL A 102 1.22 2.94 13.38
C VAL A 102 0.02 3.85 13.11
N GLU A 103 0.22 4.92 12.35
CA GLU A 103 -0.80 5.94 12.16
C GLU A 103 -1.95 5.44 11.27
N THR A 104 -1.64 4.73 10.18
CA THR A 104 -2.69 4.10 9.36
C THR A 104 -3.46 3.03 10.12
N THR A 105 -2.81 2.25 11.00
CA THR A 105 -3.49 1.28 11.86
C THR A 105 -4.49 1.98 12.79
N ASN A 106 -4.06 3.05 13.46
CA ASN A 106 -4.91 3.81 14.37
C ASN A 106 -6.10 4.42 13.63
N GLN A 107 -5.85 5.04 12.48
CA GLN A 107 -6.89 5.69 11.70
C GLN A 107 -7.89 4.67 11.13
N LEU A 108 -7.43 3.57 10.53
CA LEU A 108 -8.31 2.53 10.01
C LEU A 108 -9.19 1.91 11.11
N LYS A 109 -8.65 1.67 12.31
CA LYS A 109 -9.44 1.19 13.46
C LYS A 109 -10.53 2.17 13.89
N ARG A 110 -10.28 3.48 13.80
CA ARG A 110 -11.27 4.53 14.15
C ARG A 110 -12.42 4.59 13.16
N ILE A 111 -12.15 4.41 11.87
CA ILE A 111 -13.13 4.65 10.80
C ILE A 111 -13.84 3.39 10.30
N VAL A 112 -13.35 2.17 10.64
CA VAL A 112 -13.82 0.91 10.05
C VAL A 112 -15.32 0.66 10.18
N ASP A 113 -15.94 1.11 11.28
CA ASP A 113 -17.36 0.95 11.53
C ASP A 113 -18.22 2.02 10.81
N CYS A 114 -17.61 3.10 10.34
CA CYS A 114 -18.25 4.16 9.58
C CYS A 114 -18.18 3.94 8.05
N ILE A 115 -17.50 2.88 7.59
CA ILE A 115 -17.28 2.59 6.17
C ILE A 115 -18.29 1.56 5.66
N GLU A 116 -18.88 1.84 4.48
CA GLU A 116 -19.80 0.91 3.82
C GLU A 116 -19.11 -0.36 3.32
N LYS A 117 -19.90 -1.44 3.25
CA LYS A 117 -19.46 -2.69 2.60
C LYS A 117 -19.39 -2.47 1.07
N PRO A 118 -18.47 -3.14 0.36
CA PRO A 118 -17.54 -4.18 0.85
C PRO A 118 -16.21 -3.62 1.40
N LEU A 119 -16.02 -2.31 1.43
CA LEU A 119 -14.72 -1.72 1.79
C LEU A 119 -14.37 -1.95 3.25
N SER A 120 -15.33 -1.83 4.17
CA SER A 120 -15.08 -2.12 5.60
C SER A 120 -14.64 -3.56 5.85
N ASN A 121 -15.17 -4.53 5.08
CA ASN A 121 -14.70 -5.92 5.17
C ASN A 121 -13.23 -6.06 4.76
N LYS A 122 -12.81 -5.35 3.70
CA LYS A 122 -11.39 -5.33 3.28
C LYS A 122 -10.49 -4.72 4.35
N VAL A 123 -10.94 -3.63 4.98
CA VAL A 123 -10.20 -2.97 6.07
C VAL A 123 -10.08 -3.90 7.28
N ARG A 124 -11.18 -4.51 7.75
CA ARG A 124 -11.13 -5.47 8.87
C ARG A 124 -10.16 -6.60 8.61
N HIS A 125 -10.26 -7.21 7.43
CA HIS A 125 -9.38 -8.30 7.05
C HIS A 125 -7.91 -7.88 6.92
N ALA A 126 -7.63 -6.64 6.50
CA ALA A 126 -6.28 -6.07 6.49
C ALA A 126 -5.73 -5.87 7.91
N LEU A 127 -6.55 -5.36 8.83
CA LEU A 127 -6.16 -5.14 10.23
C LEU A 127 -5.90 -6.46 11.00
N GLU A 128 -6.57 -7.56 10.63
CA GLU A 128 -6.30 -8.90 11.18
C GLU A 128 -4.95 -9.44 10.71
N THR A 129 -4.70 -9.38 9.41
CA THR A 129 -3.44 -9.81 8.81
C THR A 129 -3.21 -9.02 7.52
N PRO A 130 -2.11 -8.26 7.42
CA PRO A 130 -1.76 -7.55 6.20
C PRO A 130 -1.65 -8.49 4.99
N SER A 131 -2.04 -8.02 3.81
CA SER A 131 -2.15 -8.85 2.60
C SER A 131 -0.89 -9.65 2.26
N PHE A 132 0.31 -9.09 2.48
CA PHE A 132 1.58 -9.76 2.19
C PHE A 132 1.94 -10.92 3.15
N ARG A 133 1.29 -11.02 4.32
CA ARG A 133 1.50 -12.10 5.30
C ARG A 133 0.48 -13.22 5.17
N ARG A 134 -0.51 -13.08 4.31
CA ARG A 134 -1.56 -14.09 4.12
C ARG A 134 -1.02 -15.23 3.26
N MET A 135 -1.37 -16.46 3.65
CA MET A 135 -1.17 -17.63 2.78
C MET A 135 -2.01 -17.42 1.50
N LYS A 136 -1.39 -17.69 0.35
CA LYS A 136 -2.02 -17.62 -0.97
C LYS A 136 -2.42 -19.00 -1.44
#